data_AF-A0A3D2CTR6-F1
#
_entry.id   AF-A0A3D2CTR6-F1
#
_cell.length_a   1.000
_cell.length_b   1.000
_cell.length_c   1.000
_cell.angle_alpha   90.00
_cell.angle_beta   90.00
_cell.angle_gamma   90.00
#
_symmetry.space_group_name_H-M   'P 1'
#
loop_
_entity.id
_entity.type
_entity.pdbx_description
1 polymer ?
#
loop_
_entity_poly.entity_id
_entity_poly.type
_entity_poly.pdbx_seq_one_letter_code
_entity_poly.pdbx_strand_id
1 'polypeptide(L)'
;MAKKLNMRKRYELLTRGLGWEPTYQPKEKVFPQESYEGIKIVDWDKWEDPFRLTADAYWKYQAEKDKKLYAIIDSFAQNNG
;
A
#
# COMPACT_ATOMS: atom_id res chain seq x y z
N MET A 1 -28.46 -13.53 -5.55
CA MET A 1 -27.84 -12.42 -4.79
C MET A 1 -26.33 -12.53 -4.91
N ALA A 2 -25.60 -11.46 -5.22
CA ALA A 2 -24.13 -11.49 -5.23
C ALA A 2 -23.59 -11.72 -3.80
N LYS A 3 -22.65 -12.66 -3.64
CA LYS A 3 -22.08 -12.98 -2.33
C LYS A 3 -21.23 -11.81 -1.84
N LYS A 4 -21.52 -11.30 -0.63
CA LYS A 4 -20.76 -10.20 -0.02
C LYS A 4 -19.29 -10.60 0.14
N LEU A 5 -18.39 -9.82 -0.47
CA LEU A 5 -16.94 -10.03 -0.36
C LEU A 5 -16.46 -9.83 1.07
N ASN A 6 -15.51 -10.66 1.52
CA ASN A 6 -14.80 -10.46 2.79
C ASN A 6 -13.80 -9.29 2.69
N MET A 7 -13.29 -8.81 3.82
CA MET A 7 -12.38 -7.65 3.85
C MET A 7 -11.08 -7.88 3.07
N ARG A 8 -10.51 -9.10 3.16
CA ARG A 8 -9.30 -9.47 2.40
C ARG A 8 -9.53 -9.32 0.90
N LYS A 9 -10.60 -9.92 0.37
CA LYS A 9 -10.89 -9.93 -1.07
C LYS A 9 -11.28 -8.54 -1.58
N ARG A 10 -11.95 -7.73 -0.77
CA ARG A 10 -12.20 -6.32 -1.13
C ARG A 10 -10.91 -5.53 -1.26
N TYR A 11 -10.01 -5.67 -0.28
CA TYR A 11 -8.74 -4.95 -0.32
C TYR A 11 -7.89 -5.39 -1.50
N GLU A 12 -7.83 -6.70 -1.76
CA GLU A 12 -7.14 -7.26 -2.94
C GLU A 12 -7.66 -6.66 -4.25
N LEU A 13 -8.99 -6.51 -4.42
CA LEU A 13 -9.57 -5.88 -5.61
C LEU A 13 -9.27 -4.38 -5.73
N LEU A 14 -9.07 -3.69 -4.61
CA LEU A 14 -8.71 -2.27 -4.59
C LEU A 14 -7.20 -2.03 -4.79
N THR A 15 -6.39 -3.08 -4.78
CA THR A 15 -4.92 -3.00 -4.95
C THR A 15 -4.46 -3.91 -6.07
N ARG A 16 -4.19 -5.18 -5.79
CA ARG A 16 -3.63 -6.17 -6.71
C ARG A 16 -4.54 -6.47 -7.89
N GLY A 17 -5.86 -6.39 -7.69
CA GLY A 17 -6.86 -6.56 -8.74
C GLY A 17 -6.85 -5.46 -9.80
N LEU A 18 -6.10 -4.37 -9.59
CA LEU A 18 -5.86 -3.33 -10.59
C LEU A 18 -4.69 -3.67 -11.53
N GLY A 19 -3.85 -4.64 -11.17
CA GLY A 19 -2.72 -5.08 -11.99
C GLY A 19 -3.16 -5.94 -13.18
N TRP A 20 -2.34 -5.98 -14.22
CA TRP A 20 -2.54 -6.81 -15.40
C TRP A 20 -1.21 -7.35 -15.94
N GLU A 21 -1.26 -8.41 -16.73
CA GLU A 21 -0.08 -8.95 -17.41
C GLU A 21 0.28 -8.10 -18.65
N PRO A 22 1.50 -7.55 -18.75
CA PRO A 22 1.91 -6.72 -19.88
C PRO A 22 1.82 -7.47 -21.22
N THR A 23 1.27 -6.83 -22.25
CA THR A 23 1.13 -7.44 -23.59
C THR A 23 2.14 -6.89 -24.61
N TYR A 24 2.46 -5.60 -24.54
CA TYR A 24 3.31 -4.92 -25.54
C TYR A 24 4.80 -4.86 -25.16
N GLN A 25 5.14 -5.19 -23.92
CA GLN A 25 6.52 -5.27 -23.42
C GLN A 25 6.69 -6.56 -22.61
N PRO A 26 7.84 -7.25 -22.71
CA PRO A 26 8.16 -8.37 -21.85
C PRO A 26 8.16 -7.96 -20.37
N LYS A 27 7.66 -8.83 -19.49
CA LYS A 27 7.57 -8.60 -18.04
C LYS A 27 8.94 -8.30 -17.43
N GLU A 28 9.98 -8.97 -17.92
CA GLU A 28 11.37 -8.81 -17.48
C GLU A 28 11.93 -7.43 -17.82
N LYS A 29 11.38 -6.73 -18.84
CA LYS A 29 11.73 -5.34 -19.11
C LYS A 29 10.95 -4.35 -18.24
N VAL A 30 9.73 -4.71 -17.86
CA VAL A 30 8.90 -3.90 -16.94
C VAL A 30 9.45 -3.97 -15.51
N PHE A 31 9.92 -5.15 -15.09
CA PHE A 31 10.47 -5.41 -13.76
C PHE A 31 11.91 -5.98 -13.83
N PRO A 32 12.90 -5.20 -14.29
CA PRO A 32 14.25 -5.71 -14.60
C PRO A 32 15.06 -6.16 -13.39
N GLN A 33 14.68 -5.73 -12.19
CA GLN A 33 15.43 -6.00 -10.96
C GLN A 33 15.00 -7.30 -10.26
N GLU A 34 13.90 -7.94 -10.67
CA GLU A 34 13.35 -9.12 -9.98
C GLU A 34 14.29 -10.34 -9.97
N SER A 35 15.24 -10.44 -10.90
CA SER A 35 16.10 -11.63 -11.06
C SER A 35 17.56 -11.43 -10.66
N TYR A 36 18.02 -10.18 -10.50
CA TYR A 36 19.44 -9.86 -10.27
C TYR A 36 19.99 -10.46 -8.97
N GLU A 37 19.17 -10.51 -7.92
CA GLU A 37 19.57 -10.97 -6.58
C GLU A 37 19.56 -12.50 -6.43
N GLY A 38 19.12 -13.23 -7.46
CA GLY A 38 19.01 -14.70 -7.42
C GLY A 38 17.81 -15.23 -6.61
N ILE A 39 16.97 -14.35 -6.05
CA ILE A 39 15.71 -14.69 -5.41
C ILE A 39 14.71 -15.16 -6.46
N LYS A 40 14.01 -16.26 -6.19
CA LYS A 40 13.01 -16.84 -7.10
C LYS A 40 11.63 -16.79 -6.47
N ILE A 41 10.78 -15.91 -6.98
CA ILE A 41 9.37 -15.87 -6.61
C ILE A 41 8.61 -16.87 -7.48
N VAL A 42 8.03 -17.89 -6.85
CA VAL A 42 7.29 -18.96 -7.56
C VAL A 42 5.86 -18.53 -7.88
N ASP A 43 5.23 -17.79 -6.97
CA ASP A 43 3.81 -17.44 -7.06
C ASP A 43 3.53 -16.14 -6.30
N TRP A 44 3.31 -15.06 -7.03
CA TRP A 44 2.96 -13.76 -6.47
C TRP A 44 1.55 -13.76 -5.85
N ASP A 45 0.64 -14.67 -6.24
CA ASP A 45 -0.73 -14.76 -5.70
C ASP A 45 -0.79 -15.17 -4.24
N LYS A 46 0.29 -15.79 -3.74
CA LYS A 46 0.43 -16.15 -2.32
C LYS A 46 0.82 -15.01 -1.41
N TRP A 47 1.15 -13.82 -1.94
CA TRP A 47 1.43 -12.65 -1.11
C TRP A 47 0.23 -12.29 -0.22
N GLU A 48 0.47 -12.13 1.08
CA GLU A 48 -0.53 -11.68 2.05
C GLU A 48 -0.27 -10.24 2.46
N ASP A 49 -1.25 -9.35 2.25
CA ASP A 49 -1.13 -7.95 2.64
C ASP A 49 -0.93 -7.82 4.17
N PRO A 50 0.22 -7.29 4.62
CA PRO A 50 0.51 -7.15 6.06
C PRO A 50 -0.39 -6.10 6.72
N PHE A 51 -0.91 -5.14 5.93
CA PHE A 51 -1.89 -4.14 6.33
C PHE A 51 -2.92 -3.94 5.22
N ARG A 52 -4.15 -3.58 5.60
CA ARG A 52 -5.28 -3.37 4.67
C ARG A 52 -5.80 -1.95 4.80
N LEU A 53 -5.03 -0.99 4.32
CA LEU A 53 -5.29 0.43 4.47
C LEU A 53 -5.46 1.09 3.11
N THR A 54 -6.67 1.55 2.80
CA THR A 54 -6.95 2.28 1.57
C THR A 54 -6.40 3.71 1.64
N ALA A 55 -6.21 4.36 0.48
CA ALA A 55 -5.61 5.70 0.43
C ALA A 55 -6.39 6.73 1.26
N ASP A 56 -7.73 6.70 1.20
CA ASP A 56 -8.63 7.56 1.98
C ASP A 56 -8.47 7.33 3.50
N ALA A 57 -8.35 6.08 3.92
CA ALA A 57 -8.12 5.74 5.32
C ALA A 57 -6.72 6.18 5.78
N TYR A 58 -5.70 5.98 4.95
CA TYR A 58 -4.34 6.44 5.24
C TYR A 58 -4.29 7.95 5.44
N TRP A 59 -4.83 8.74 4.51
CA TRP A 59 -4.85 10.20 4.61
C TRP A 59 -5.56 10.67 5.86
N LYS A 60 -6.72 10.09 6.18
CA LYS A 60 -7.44 10.42 7.41
C LYS A 60 -6.60 10.18 8.66
N TYR A 61 -5.97 9.01 8.79
CA TYR A 61 -5.19 8.69 9.99
C TYR A 61 -3.88 9.50 10.08
N GLN A 62 -3.18 9.73 8.97
CA GLN A 62 -1.96 10.53 9.00
C GLN A 62 -2.24 12.00 9.27
N ALA A 63 -3.30 12.58 8.69
CA ALA A 63 -3.67 13.97 8.95
C ALA A 63 -3.97 14.23 10.44
N GLU A 64 -4.66 13.30 11.11
CA GLU A 64 -4.92 13.40 12.55
C GLU A 64 -3.65 13.28 13.40
N LYS A 65 -2.67 12.48 12.95
CA LYS A 65 -1.36 12.39 13.61
C LYS A 65 -0.57 13.68 13.44
N ASP A 66 -0.52 14.20 12.22
CA ASP A 66 0.21 15.43 11.90
C ASP A 66 -0.39 16.63 12.63
N LYS A 67 -1.72 16.77 12.68
CA LYS A 67 -2.39 17.84 13.43
C LYS A 67 -1.96 17.89 14.90
N LYS A 68 -1.85 16.72 15.55
CA LYS A 68 -1.39 16.62 16.94
C LYS A 68 0.09 16.92 17.06
N LEU A 69 0.90 16.40 16.15
CA LEU A 69 2.34 16.66 16.11
C LEU A 69 2.63 18.16 16.00
N TYR A 70 2.00 18.84 15.05
CA TYR A 70 2.21 20.27 14.84
C TYR A 70 1.66 21.11 16.00
N ALA A 71 0.51 20.76 16.58
CA ALA A 71 0.02 21.44 17.78
C ALA A 71 1.03 21.37 18.95
N ILE A 72 1.73 20.23 19.11
CA ILE A 72 2.77 20.07 20.13
C ILE A 72 4.02 20.88 19.76
N ILE A 73 4.46 20.85 18.50
CA ILE A 73 5.63 21.61 18.03
C ILE A 73 5.40 23.12 18.22
N ASP A 74 4.23 23.62 17.85
CA ASP A 74 3.88 25.04 18.00
C ASP A 74 3.84 25.44 19.48
N SER A 75 3.23 24.59 20.33
CA SER A 75 3.21 24.83 21.78
C SER A 75 4.61 24.79 22.40
N PHE A 76 5.50 23.91 21.94
CA PHE A 76 6.89 23.84 22.41
C PHE A 76 7.66 25.10 22.01
N ALA A 77 7.54 25.52 20.75
CA ALA A 77 8.16 26.75 20.25
C ALA A 77 7.63 28.00 20.99
N GLN A 78 6.35 28.04 21.32
CA GLN A 78 5.74 29.14 22.09
C GLN A 78 6.31 29.26 23.52
N ASN A 79 6.75 28.16 24.13
CA ASN A 79 7.25 28.12 25.51
C ASN A 79 8.79 28.27 25.63
N ASN A 80 9.47 28.74 24.57
CA ASN A 80 10.94 28.89 24.48
C ASN A 80 11.75 27.58 24.61
N GLY A 81 11.14 26.43 24.29
CA GLY A 81 11.76 25.11 24.39
C GLY A 81 11.61 24.49 25.77
#